data_AF-D0FZU9-F1
#
_entry.id   AF-D0FZU9-F1
#
_cell.length_a   1.000
_cell.length_b   1.000
_cell.length_c   1.000
_cell.angle_alpha   90.00
_cell.angle_beta   90.00
_cell.angle_gamma   90.00
#
_symmetry.space_group_name_H-M   'P 1'
#
loop_
_entity.id
_entity.type
_entity.pdbx_description
1 polymer ?
#
loop_
_entity_poly.entity_id
_entity_poly.type
_entity_poly.pdbx_seq_one_letter_code
_entity_poly.pdbx_strand_id
1 'polypeptide(L)'
;NIGGDNVYKQLNIDALMKAYDAYLVAREEADLPSEIPWKKLTINEGWVLARDLRSQLASLHRCRCGSLYLTVSQQRIQLKCPVCEIMAEQTTRALFEN
;
A
#
# COMPACT_ATOMS: atom_id res chain seq x y z
N ASN A 1 -32.26 -14.45 0.21
CA ASN A 1 -31.13 -14.11 1.10
C ASN A 1 -29.85 -14.35 0.30
N ILE A 2 -29.31 -13.32 -0.35
CA ILE A 2 -28.12 -13.44 -1.23
C ILE A 2 -26.89 -13.09 -0.40
N GLY A 3 -26.18 -14.12 0.05
CA GLY A 3 -24.96 -13.98 0.85
C GLY A 3 -24.80 -15.18 1.77
N GLY A 4 -24.18 -16.26 1.27
CA GLY A 4 -23.85 -17.43 2.08
C GLY A 4 -22.80 -17.15 3.16
N ASP A 5 -22.37 -18.18 3.87
CA ASP A 5 -21.55 -18.16 5.10
C ASP A 5 -20.28 -17.28 5.06
N ASN A 6 -19.80 -16.87 3.88
CA ASN A 6 -18.67 -15.96 3.71
C ASN A 6 -18.95 -14.49 4.07
N VAL A 7 -20.22 -14.06 4.26
CA VAL A 7 -20.54 -12.68 4.70
C VAL A 7 -19.97 -12.39 6.10
N TYR A 8 -19.73 -13.44 6.91
CA TYR A 8 -19.26 -13.31 8.29
C TYR A 8 -17.77 -13.55 8.51
N LYS A 9 -16.94 -13.59 7.45
CA LYS A 9 -15.48 -13.51 7.62
C LYS A 9 -15.11 -12.07 8.01
N GLN A 10 -15.41 -11.74 9.27
CA GLN A 10 -15.16 -10.44 9.84
C GLN A 10 -13.66 -10.17 9.85
N LEU A 11 -13.31 -8.94 9.51
CA LEU A 11 -11.95 -8.47 9.70
C LEU A 11 -11.65 -8.45 11.20
N ASN A 12 -10.48 -8.95 11.60
CA ASN A 12 -10.04 -8.82 12.98
C ASN A 12 -9.72 -7.34 13.25
N ILE A 13 -10.59 -6.67 14.02
CA ILE A 13 -10.49 -5.23 14.30
C ILE A 13 -9.26 -4.91 15.13
N ASP A 14 -8.91 -5.74 16.11
CA ASP A 14 -7.71 -5.53 16.93
C ASP A 14 -6.43 -5.61 16.09
N ALA A 15 -6.38 -6.53 15.13
CA ALA A 15 -5.26 -6.64 14.21
C ALA A 15 -5.19 -5.43 13.26
N LEU A 16 -6.34 -4.92 12.81
CA LEU A 16 -6.40 -3.70 11.99
C LEU A 16 -5.89 -2.48 12.78
N MET A 17 -6.33 -2.32 14.03
CA MET A 17 -5.90 -1.20 14.88
C MET A 17 -4.39 -1.24 15.10
N LYS A 18 -3.84 -2.41 15.47
CA LYS A 18 -2.39 -2.59 15.65
C LYS A 18 -1.60 -2.30 14.37
N ALA A 19 -2.11 -2.74 13.21
CA ALA A 19 -1.46 -2.47 11.93
C ALA A 19 -1.51 -0.97 11.58
N TYR A 20 -2.60 -0.28 11.91
CA TYR A 20 -2.72 1.14 11.71
C TYR A 20 -1.79 1.94 12.64
N ASP A 21 -1.66 1.54 13.91
CA ASP A 21 -0.71 2.14 14.85
C ASP A 21 0.73 1.97 14.34
N ALA A 22 1.09 0.77 13.87
CA ALA A 22 2.40 0.53 13.25
C ALA A 22 2.64 1.38 12.01
N TYR A 23 1.60 1.60 11.19
CA TYR A 23 1.66 2.51 10.04
C TYR A 23 1.92 3.95 10.48
N LEU A 24 1.29 4.43 11.56
CA LEU A 24 1.50 5.78 12.06
C LEU A 24 2.95 6.01 12.50
N VAL A 25 3.53 5.06 13.24
CA VAL A 25 4.94 5.11 13.65
C VAL A 25 5.86 5.13 12.44
N ALA A 26 5.71 4.16 11.52
CA ALA A 26 6.54 4.09 10.32
C ALA A 26 6.41 5.33 9.43
N ARG A 27 5.25 5.98 9.45
CA ARG A 27 4.98 7.20 8.69
C ARG A 27 5.65 8.44 9.30
N GLU A 28 5.72 8.51 10.62
CA GLU A 28 6.41 9.59 11.34
C GLU A 28 7.92 9.48 11.22
N GLU A 29 8.44 8.25 11.24
CA GLU A 29 9.88 7.96 11.07
C GLU A 29 10.36 8.07 9.62
N ALA A 30 9.44 8.06 8.65
CA ALA A 30 9.79 8.19 7.25
C ALA A 30 10.21 9.64 6.93
N ASP A 31 11.45 9.82 6.50
CA ASP A 31 11.98 11.09 5.99
C ASP A 31 11.40 11.42 4.60
N LEU A 32 10.12 11.76 4.58
CA LEU A 32 9.37 12.03 3.35
C LEU A 32 9.60 13.48 2.90
N PRO A 33 9.90 13.71 1.60
CA PRO A 33 10.07 15.06 1.07
C PRO A 33 8.84 15.93 1.33
N SER A 34 9.06 17.09 1.96
CA SER A 34 7.99 18.01 2.39
C SER A 34 7.26 18.68 1.22
N GLU A 35 7.88 18.73 0.04
CA GLU A 35 7.33 19.36 -1.16
C GLU A 35 6.21 18.54 -1.80
N ILE A 36 6.14 17.24 -1.48
CA ILE A 36 5.12 16.34 -1.99
C ILE A 36 4.01 16.23 -0.93
N PRO A 37 2.74 16.50 -1.29
CA PRO A 37 1.61 16.37 -0.37
C PRO A 37 1.24 14.89 -0.20
N TRP A 38 2.10 14.13 0.47
CA TRP A 38 1.91 12.71 0.70
C TRP A 38 0.62 12.47 1.50
N LYS A 39 -0.39 11.88 0.87
CA LYS A 39 -1.63 11.54 1.56
C LYS A 39 -1.35 10.54 2.70
N LYS A 40 -1.78 10.88 3.92
CA LYS A 40 -1.84 9.94 5.04
C LYS A 40 -3.08 9.08 4.91
N LEU A 41 -2.93 7.77 5.04
CA LEU A 41 -4.08 6.86 5.10
C LEU A 41 -4.80 7.07 6.43
N THR A 42 -6.12 7.13 6.36
CA THR A 42 -7.00 7.08 7.52
C THR A 42 -7.25 5.63 7.94
N ILE A 43 -7.75 5.43 9.17
CA ILE A 43 -8.14 4.09 9.64
C ILE A 43 -9.21 3.45 8.76
N ASN A 44 -10.13 4.25 8.21
CA ASN A 44 -11.18 3.77 7.30
C ASN A 44 -10.59 3.28 5.98
N GLU A 45 -9.58 3.96 5.45
CA GLU A 45 -8.85 3.50 4.26
C GLU A 45 -8.04 2.23 4.57
N GLY A 46 -7.43 2.14 5.75
CA GLY A 46 -6.79 0.92 6.25
C GLY A 46 -7.77 -0.26 6.31
N TRP A 47 -9.00 -0.03 6.79
CA TRP A 47 -10.06 -1.05 6.79
C TRP A 47 -10.42 -1.52 5.38
N VAL A 48 -10.57 -0.57 4.43
CA VAL A 48 -10.85 -0.87 3.02
C VAL A 48 -9.73 -1.73 2.42
N LEU A 49 -8.47 -1.36 2.65
CA LEU A 49 -7.31 -2.14 2.21
C LEU A 49 -7.32 -3.56 2.77
N ALA A 50 -7.57 -3.71 4.07
CA ALA A 50 -7.60 -5.01 4.73
C ALA A 50 -8.76 -5.89 4.23
N ARG A 51 -9.95 -5.29 3.99
CA ARG A 51 -11.09 -5.96 3.36
C ARG A 51 -10.75 -6.45 1.96
N ASP A 52 -10.06 -5.63 1.17
CA ASP A 52 -9.75 -5.95 -0.23
C ASP A 52 -8.69 -7.03 -0.34
N LEU A 53 -7.67 -7.01 0.53
CA LEU A 53 -6.70 -8.09 0.66
C LEU A 53 -7.37 -9.41 1.06
N ARG A 54 -8.27 -9.38 2.05
CA ARG A 54 -9.01 -10.57 2.50
C ARG A 54 -9.91 -11.13 1.40
N SER A 55 -10.52 -10.26 0.61
CA SER A 55 -11.44 -10.62 -0.49
C SER A 55 -10.72 -10.89 -1.81
N GLN A 56 -9.38 -10.88 -1.82
CA GLN A 56 -8.54 -11.05 -3.02
C GLN A 56 -8.86 -10.06 -4.15
N LEU A 57 -9.40 -8.88 -3.80
CA LEU A 57 -9.56 -7.75 -4.72
C LEU A 57 -8.25 -6.96 -4.85
N ALA A 58 -7.37 -7.10 -3.86
CA ALA A 58 -6.01 -6.60 -3.86
C ALA A 58 -5.02 -7.71 -3.46
N SER A 59 -3.75 -7.54 -3.81
CA SER A 59 -2.68 -8.48 -3.49
C SER A 59 -1.36 -7.76 -3.23
N LEU A 60 -0.51 -8.35 -2.39
CA LEU A 60 0.85 -7.86 -2.16
C LEU A 60 1.82 -8.62 -3.05
N HIS A 61 2.63 -7.88 -3.81
CA HIS A 61 3.69 -8.42 -4.64
C HIS A 61 5.04 -8.06 -4.06
N ARG A 62 5.94 -9.04 -4.01
CA ARG A 62 7.33 -8.83 -3.63
C ARG A 62 8.16 -8.57 -4.89
N CYS A 63 8.81 -7.42 -4.94
CA CYS A 63 9.78 -7.13 -6.00
C CYS A 63 11.14 -7.77 -5.68
N ARG A 64 11.97 -7.94 -6.72
CA ARG A 64 13.38 -8.35 -6.58
C ARG A 64 14.23 -7.36 -5.79
N CYS A 65 13.83 -6.08 -5.71
CA CYS A 65 14.50 -5.10 -4.83
C CYS A 65 14.19 -5.31 -3.35
N GLY A 66 13.33 -6.28 -2.99
CA GLY A 66 12.95 -6.60 -1.62
C GLY A 66 11.66 -5.92 -1.15
N SER A 67 11.23 -4.83 -1.79
CA SER A 67 10.02 -4.09 -1.43
C SER A 67 8.74 -4.90 -1.70
N LEU A 68 7.74 -4.69 -0.83
CA LEU A 68 6.37 -5.12 -1.05
C LEU A 68 5.55 -3.96 -1.61
N TYR A 69 4.70 -4.23 -2.59
CA TYR A 69 3.77 -3.23 -3.14
C TYR A 69 2.41 -3.87 -3.41
N LEU A 70 1.37 -3.05 -3.32
CA LEU A 70 -0.01 -3.45 -3.55
C LEU A 70 -0.33 -3.44 -5.05
N THR A 71 -1.07 -4.44 -5.52
CA THR A 71 -1.75 -4.44 -6.81
C THR A 71 -3.24 -4.72 -6.60
N VAL A 72 -4.06 -4.37 -7.57
CA VAL A 72 -5.51 -4.65 -7.58
C VAL A 72 -5.89 -5.49 -8.78
N SER A 73 -6.89 -6.35 -8.62
CA SER A 73 -7.28 -7.34 -9.64
C SER A 73 -7.79 -6.71 -10.95
N GLN A 74 -8.36 -5.51 -10.89
CA GLN A 74 -8.89 -4.78 -12.06
C GLN A 74 -7.97 -3.65 -12.53
N GLN A 75 -6.67 -3.80 -12.39
CA GLN A 75 -5.73 -2.79 -12.85
C GLN A 75 -5.59 -2.83 -14.39
N ARG A 76 -5.89 -1.71 -15.05
CA ARG A 76 -5.81 -1.61 -16.53
C ARG A 76 -4.37 -1.52 -17.08
N ILE A 77 -3.41 -1.19 -16.22
CA ILE A 77 -1.99 -1.02 -16.56
C ILE A 77 -1.21 -2.01 -15.71
N GLN A 78 -0.15 -2.63 -16.22
CA GLN A 78 0.73 -3.45 -15.39
C GLN A 78 1.58 -2.53 -14.48
N LEU A 79 1.40 -2.62 -13.15
CA LEU A 79 2.23 -1.86 -12.19
C LEU A 79 3.63 -2.46 -12.13
N LYS A 80 4.65 -1.65 -12.39
CA LYS A 80 6.03 -1.94 -11.99
C LYS A 80 6.18 -1.64 -10.50
N CYS A 81 7.30 -2.05 -9.89
CA CYS A 81 7.54 -1.75 -8.48
C CYS A 81 7.71 -0.23 -8.31
N PRO A 82 6.87 0.43 -7.50
CA PRO A 82 6.94 1.89 -7.34
C PRO A 82 8.29 2.36 -6.79
N VAL A 83 8.91 1.57 -5.91
CA VAL A 83 10.24 1.90 -5.37
C VAL A 83 11.30 1.88 -6.47
N CYS A 84 11.29 0.86 -7.34
CA CYS A 84 12.25 0.81 -8.45
C CYS A 84 12.04 1.96 -9.44
N GLU A 85 10.80 2.36 -9.71
CA GLU A 85 10.50 3.48 -10.59
C GLU A 85 11.00 4.80 -10.01
N ILE A 86 10.71 5.08 -8.73
CA ILE A 86 11.20 6.29 -8.05
C ILE A 86 12.73 6.35 -8.05
N MET A 87 13.40 5.24 -7.73
CA MET A 87 14.88 5.19 -7.71
C MET A 87 15.48 5.41 -9.11
N ALA A 88 14.85 4.88 -10.16
CA ALA A 88 15.28 5.11 -11.54
C ALA A 88 15.11 6.58 -11.94
N GLU A 89 13.99 7.21 -11.58
CA GLU A 89 13.74 8.63 -11.82
C GLU A 89 14.75 9.53 -11.11
N GLN A 90 15.03 9.27 -9.82
CA GLN A 90 16.01 10.02 -9.04
C GLN A 90 17.42 9.90 -9.62
N THR A 91 17.84 8.69 -10.00
CA THR A 91 19.14 8.45 -10.65
C THR A 91 19.24 9.23 -11.96
N THR A 92 18.16 9.26 -12.73
CA THR A 92 18.12 9.97 -14.01
C THR A 92 18.25 11.48 -13.81
N ARG A 93 17.53 12.07 -12.85
CA ARG A 93 17.65 13.51 -12.53
C ARG A 93 19.07 13.90 -12.11
N ALA A 94 19.68 13.12 -11.22
CA ALA A 94 21.05 13.38 -10.76
C ALA A 94 22.10 13.35 -11.90
N LEU A 95 21.85 12.61 -12.99
CA LEU A 95 22.73 12.56 -14.15
C LEU A 95 22.59 13.76 -15.10
N PHE A 96 21.46 14.48 -15.06
CA PHE A 96 21.21 15.64 -15.94
C PHE A 96 21.34 17.01 -15.24
N GLU A 97 21.48 17.01 -13.90
CA GLU A 97 21.73 18.20 -13.08
C GLU A 97 23.22 18.41 -12.75
N ASN A 98 24.10 17.51 -13.19
CA ASN A 98 25.56 17.65 -13.21
C ASN A 98 26.06 17.90 -14.64
#